data_AF-A0A972CM00-F1
#
_entry.id   AF-A0A972CM00-F1
#
_cell.length_a   1.000
_cell.length_b   1.000
_cell.length_c   1.000
_cell.angle_alpha   90.00
_cell.angle_beta   90.00
_cell.angle_gamma   90.00
#
_symmetry.space_group_name_H-M   'P 1'
#
loop_
_entity.id
_entity.type
_entity.pdbx_description
1 polymer ?
#
loop_
_entity_poly.entity_id
_entity_poly.type
_entity_poly.pdbx_seq_one_letter_code
_entity_poly.pdbx_strand_id
1 'polypeptide(L)' 'MSPKKEKSSPNSQNPAAQAKEKLKWETARELGLDDDLAGGGDELTVREAGKIGGNMVKKLVEKGEQEIAKAEEDFKETSE' A
#
# COMPACT_ATOMS: atom_id res chain seq x y z
N MET A 1 -12.31 -0.53 32.05
CA MET A 1 -12.01 0.01 30.71
C MET A 1 -10.52 -0.13 30.45
N SER A 2 -10.12 -0.90 29.45
CA SER A 2 -8.72 -0.97 29.02
C SER A 2 -8.43 0.17 28.05
N PRO A 3 -7.40 1.01 28.25
CA PRO A 3 -6.95 1.91 27.21
C PRO A 3 -6.23 1.09 26.13
N LYS A 4 -6.84 0.99 24.94
CA LYS A 4 -6.24 0.38 23.74
C LYS A 4 -5.02 1.23 23.37
N LYS A 5 -3.83 0.63 23.46
CA LYS A 5 -2.56 1.21 22.99
C LYS A 5 -2.67 1.46 21.48
N GLU A 6 -2.90 2.71 21.09
CA GLU A 6 -2.41 3.22 19.80
C GLU A 6 -0.89 3.05 19.78
N LYS A 7 -0.42 2.09 18.98
CA LYS A 7 0.97 2.07 18.52
C LYS A 7 1.02 2.71 17.14
N SER A 8 0.65 3.98 17.06
CA SER A 8 1.14 4.90 16.04
C SER A 8 2.62 5.16 16.35
N SER A 9 3.48 4.20 15.98
CA SER A 9 4.93 4.32 16.16
C SER A 9 5.45 5.36 15.15
N PRO A 10 5.86 6.57 15.56
CA PRO A 10 6.21 7.66 14.65
C PRO A 10 7.72 7.65 14.41
N ASN A 11 8.26 6.51 13.97
CA ASN A 11 9.67 6.45 13.60
C ASN A 11 9.89 5.49 12.44
N SER A 12 9.50 5.91 11.24
CA SER A 12 9.88 5.22 10.02
C SER A 12 10.61 6.18 9.10
N GLN A 13 11.90 6.39 9.38
CA GLN A 13 12.85 7.02 8.47
C GLN A 13 13.19 6.11 7.26
N ASN A 14 12.32 5.16 6.91
CA ASN A 14 12.51 4.25 5.79
C ASN A 14 11.64 4.73 4.62
N PRO A 15 12.21 5.15 3.47
CA PRO A 15 11.46 5.55 2.29
C PRO A 15 10.44 4.50 1.83
N ALA A 16 10.77 3.21 2.00
CA ALA A 16 9.86 2.12 1.66
C ALA A 16 8.61 2.09 2.55
N ALA A 17 8.70 2.49 3.81
CA ALA A 17 7.54 2.56 4.71
C ALA A 17 6.60 3.70 4.30
N GLN A 18 7.15 4.86 3.93
CA GLN A 18 6.36 5.99 3.43
C GLN A 18 5.67 5.66 2.10
N ALA A 19 6.37 4.97 1.18
CA ALA A 19 5.78 4.53 -0.08
C ALA A 19 4.61 3.54 0.14
N LYS A 20 4.77 2.60 1.08
CA LYS A 20 3.71 1.65 1.46
C LYS A 20 2.51 2.35 2.10
N GLU A 21 2.75 3.35 2.95
CA GLU A 21 1.68 4.13 3.57
C GLU A 21 0.87 4.91 2.54
N LYS A 22 1.54 5.59 1.59
CA LYS A 22 0.85 6.25 0.46
C LYS A 22 0.00 5.27 -0.35
N LEU A 23 0.54 4.11 -0.68
CA LEU A 23 -0.17 3.07 -1.43
C LEU A 23 -1.42 2.58 -0.68
N LYS A 24 -1.32 2.44 0.65
CA LYS A 24 -2.44 2.05 1.51
C LYS A 24 -3.56 3.07 1.43
N TRP A 25 -3.25 4.36 1.59
CA TRP A 25 -4.23 5.44 1.52
C TRP A 25 -4.85 5.58 0.13
N GLU A 26 -4.05 5.48 -0.93
CA GLU A 26 -4.54 5.50 -2.30
C GLU A 26 -5.53 4.35 -2.56
N THR A 27 -5.17 3.13 -2.14
CA THR A 27 -6.02 1.95 -2.30
C THR A 27 -7.29 2.06 -1.45
N ALA A 28 -7.21 2.60 -0.24
CA ALA A 28 -8.40 2.83 0.60
C ALA A 28 -9.35 3.85 -0.05
N ARG A 29 -8.82 4.94 -0.60
CA ARG A 29 -9.60 5.97 -1.29
C ARG A 29 -10.30 5.44 -2.56
N GLU A 30 -9.62 4.58 -3.32
CA GLU A 30 -10.24 3.92 -4.48
C GLU A 30 -11.40 2.99 -4.09
N LEU A 31 -11.33 2.40 -2.89
CA LEU A 31 -12.36 1.51 -2.36
C LEU A 31 -13.44 2.26 -1.57
N GLY A 32 -13.29 3.57 -1.35
CA GLY A 32 -14.19 4.39 -0.51
C GLY A 32 -14.15 4.03 0.97
N LEU A 33 -12.99 3.59 1.46
CA LEU A 33 -12.74 3.13 2.83
C LEU A 33 -11.73 4.02 3.56
N ASP A 34 -11.47 5.22 3.04
CA ASP A 34 -10.50 6.16 3.57
C ASP A 34 -10.90 6.74 4.93
N ASP A 35 -12.20 7.01 5.14
CA ASP A 35 -12.73 7.45 6.43
C ASP A 35 -12.59 6.37 7.51
N ASP A 36 -12.98 5.13 7.21
CA ASP A 36 -12.86 3.98 8.14
C ASP A 36 -11.40 3.68 8.47
N LEU A 37 -10.51 3.88 7.50
CA LEU A 37 -9.07 3.72 7.70
C LEU A 37 -8.48 4.87 8.53
N ALA A 38 -9.01 6.08 8.39
CA ALA A 38 -8.64 7.25 9.21
C ALA A 38 -9.08 7.11 10.66
N GLY A 39 -10.21 6.44 10.92
CA GLY A 39 -10.68 6.05 12.26
C GLY A 39 -9.81 5.00 12.98
N GLY A 40 -8.62 4.68 12.45
CA GLY A 40 -7.73 3.66 13.02
C GLY A 40 -8.04 2.23 12.54
N GLY A 41 -8.99 2.07 11.63
CA GLY A 41 -9.40 0.78 11.09
C GLY A 41 -10.24 -0.07 12.05
N ASP A 42 -10.70 0.48 13.18
CA ASP A 42 -11.67 -0.19 14.06
C ASP A 42 -13.07 -0.29 13.40
N GLU A 43 -13.37 0.61 12.45
CA GLU A 43 -14.62 0.62 11.67
C GLU A 43 -14.55 -0.29 10.43
N LEU A 44 -13.35 -0.68 10.00
CA LEU A 44 -13.17 -1.60 8.87
C LEU A 44 -13.63 -3.01 9.23
N THR A 45 -14.52 -3.58 8.42
CA THR A 45 -14.80 -5.01 8.51
C THR A 45 -13.57 -5.83 8.07
N VAL A 46 -13.47 -7.07 8.55
CA VAL A 46 -12.38 -8.00 8.15
C VAL A 46 -12.31 -8.16 6.63
N ARG A 47 -13.45 -8.12 5.95
CA ARG A 47 -13.54 -8.20 4.49
C ARG A 47 -12.96 -6.97 3.81
N GLU A 48 -13.21 -5.77 4.35
CA GLU A 48 -12.71 -4.51 3.82
C GLU A 48 -11.22 -4.33 4.04
N ALA A 49 -10.74 -4.62 5.25
CA ALA A 49 -9.30 -4.66 5.53
C ALA A 49 -8.58 -5.64 4.59
N GLY A 50 -9.18 -6.81 4.34
CA GLY A 50 -8.70 -7.79 3.37
C GLY A 50 -8.69 -7.26 1.93
N LYS A 51 -9.74 -6.55 1.50
CA LYS A 51 -9.80 -5.92 0.17
C LYS A 51 -8.70 -4.87 0.00
N ILE A 52 -8.45 -4.03 1.00
CA ILE A 52 -7.38 -3.02 0.94
C ILE A 52 -6.02 -3.72 0.78
N GLY A 53 -5.70 -4.67 1.67
CA GLY A 53 -4.43 -5.40 1.61
C GLY A 53 -4.25 -6.18 0.29
N GLY A 54 -5.29 -6.84 -0.20
CA GLY A 54 -5.26 -7.57 -1.46
C GLY A 54 -5.02 -6.67 -2.68
N ASN A 55 -5.71 -5.51 -2.75
CA ASN A 55 -5.50 -4.55 -3.82
C ASN A 55 -4.10 -3.90 -3.75
N MET A 56 -3.57 -3.64 -2.55
CA MET A 56 -2.19 -3.17 -2.40
C MET A 56 -1.19 -4.18 -2.99
N VAL A 57 -1.34 -5.48 -2.68
CA VAL A 57 -0.46 -6.52 -3.24
C VAL A 57 -0.60 -6.61 -4.75
N LYS A 58 -1.82 -6.55 -5.27
CA LYS A 58 -2.07 -6.56 -6.71
C LYS A 58 -1.33 -5.42 -7.43
N LYS A 59 -1.44 -4.19 -6.93
CA LYS A 59 -0.72 -3.02 -7.45
C LYS A 59 0.79 -3.16 -7.37
N LEU A 60 1.32 -3.79 -6.32
CA LEU A 60 2.76 -4.02 -6.19
C LEU A 60 3.27 -5.02 -7.22
N VAL A 61 2.50 -6.08 -7.50
CA VAL A 61 2.84 -7.06 -8.54
C VAL A 61 2.81 -6.40 -9.91
N GLU A 62 1.75 -5.66 -10.25
CA GLU A 62 1.63 -4.95 -11.52
C GLU A 62 2.80 -3.98 -11.75
N LYS A 63 3.21 -3.23 -10.72
CA LYS A 63 4.41 -2.37 -10.80
C LYS A 63 5.68 -3.19 -10.98
N GLY A 64 5.83 -4.32 -10.28
CA GLY A 64 6.97 -5.20 -10.44
C GLY A 64 7.08 -5.76 -11.87
N GLU A 65 5.96 -6.18 -12.46
CA GLU A 65 5.89 -6.64 -13.84
C GLU A 65 6.28 -5.53 -14.84
N GLN A 66 5.78 -4.30 -14.62
CA GLN A 66 6.13 -3.14 -15.45
C GLN A 66 7.62 -2.77 -15.36
N GLU A 67 8.20 -2.79 -14.16
CA GLU A 67 9.62 -2.50 -13.96
C GLU A 67 10.50 -3.58 -14.62
N ILE A 68 10.09 -4.85 -14.56
CA ILE A 68 10.78 -5.94 -15.28
C ILE A 68 10.67 -5.73 -16.79
N ALA A 69 9.47 -5.48 -17.31
CA ALA A 69 9.26 -5.23 -18.73
C ALA A 69 10.08 -4.03 -19.24
N LYS A 70 10.09 -2.94 -18.47
CA LYS A 70 10.89 -1.76 -18.77
C LYS A 70 12.40 -2.06 -18.73
N ALA A 71 12.87 -2.82 -17.75
CA ALA A 71 14.27 -3.23 -17.69
C ALA A 71 14.67 -4.13 -18.89
N GLU A 72 13.75 -4.95 -19.39
CA GLU A 72 13.96 -5.72 -20.63
C GLU A 72 14.01 -4.83 -21.89
N GLU A 73 13.21 -3.75 -21.94
CA GLU A 73 13.25 -2.77 -23.03
C GLU A 73 14.56 -1.95 -22.99
N ASP A 74 14.93 -1.42 -21.82
CA ASP A 74 16.17 -0.65 -21.62
C ASP A 74 17.42 -1.49 -21.97
N PHE A 75 17.41 -2.80 -21.69
CA PHE A 75 18.49 -3.72 -22.05
C PHE A 75 18.62 -3.93 -23.57
N LYS A 76 17.49 -3.93 -24.30
CA LYS A 76 17.49 -4.05 -25.76
C LYS A 76 17.98 -2.77 -26.43
N GLU A 77 17.54 -1.60 -25.94
CA GLU A 77 17.93 -0.29 -26.49
C GLU A 77 19.41 0.04 -26.28
N THR A 78 20.02 -0.47 -25.21
CA THR A 78 21.47 -0.30 -24.94
C THR A 78 22.38 -1.27 -25.69
N SER A 79 21.80 -2.23 -26.43
CA SER A 79 22.51 -3.25 -27.21
C SER A 79 22.51 -2.99 -28.73
N GLU A 80 21.90 -1.89 -29.19
CA GLU A 80 22.00 -1.35 -30.56
C GLU A 80 22.91 -0.11 -30.61
#